data_AF-A0A6I3LMP5-F1
#
_entry.id   AF-A0A6I3LMP5-F1
#
_cell.length_a   1.000
_cell.length_b   1.000
_cell.length_c   1.000
_cell.angle_alpha   90.00
_cell.angle_beta   90.00
_cell.angle_gamma   90.00
#
_symmetry.space_group_name_H-M   'P 1'
#
loop_
_entity.id
_entity.type
_entity.pdbx_description
1 polymer ?
#
loop_
_entity_poly.entity_id
_entity_poly.type
_entity_poly.pdbx_seq_one_letter_code
_entity_poly.pdbx_strand_id
1 'polypeptide(L)'
;MKKYLFALLFCAQFSFSQNTDHLNSVLRQLKLKESQIDLELFTEKVLPYDKAKSVLVIPKYASEVAEDYFVLDAYILMIDNTTGKIIYKFMEPNAWTSDAVILTDISIDTGLYLLNKSTRAFGIRVNYRNQSHPNPYSESILSLYIINKNVLKPVLHNYTISQYGGEWDTNCDGESEESNSAIDIDKLQTNNFSNLIVKTKILQTKSAFKNGDCISKKTIKTETSKLLFNGKEYK
;
A
#
# COMPACT_ATOMS: atom_id res chain seq x y z
N MET A 1 5.41 -41.15 -42.05
CA MET A 1 5.90 -39.96 -41.33
C MET A 1 4.72 -39.36 -40.57
N LYS A 2 4.72 -39.45 -39.23
CA LYS A 2 3.59 -39.10 -38.36
C LYS A 2 3.44 -37.57 -38.26
N LYS A 3 2.22 -37.08 -38.53
CA LYS A 3 1.82 -35.67 -38.36
C LYS A 3 1.58 -35.41 -36.87
N TYR A 4 2.28 -34.44 -36.29
CA TYR A 4 1.99 -33.94 -34.95
C TYR A 4 1.11 -32.69 -35.07
N LEU A 5 -0.12 -32.81 -34.56
CA LEU A 5 -1.07 -31.71 -34.43
C LEU A 5 -0.75 -31.00 -33.10
N PHE A 6 -0.18 -29.80 -33.16
CA PHE A 6 0.09 -28.99 -31.97
C PHE A 6 -1.18 -28.23 -31.61
N ALA A 7 -1.91 -28.68 -30.59
CA ALA A 7 -3.05 -27.96 -30.05
C ALA A 7 -2.53 -26.83 -29.15
N LEU A 8 -2.64 -25.59 -29.62
CA LEU A 8 -2.48 -24.39 -28.80
C LEU A 8 -3.65 -24.31 -27.82
N LEU A 9 -3.42 -24.67 -26.55
CA LEU A 9 -4.31 -24.31 -25.46
C LEU A 9 -4.20 -22.80 -25.25
N PHE A 10 -5.15 -22.06 -25.81
CA PHE A 10 -5.38 -20.66 -25.50
C PHE A 10 -6.00 -20.61 -24.09
N CYS A 11 -5.16 -20.45 -23.08
CA CYS A 11 -5.60 -20.27 -21.71
C CYS A 11 -6.26 -18.88 -21.61
N ALA A 12 -7.59 -18.84 -21.67
CA ALA A 12 -8.35 -17.61 -21.46
C ALA A 12 -8.03 -17.08 -20.06
N GLN A 13 -7.24 -16.02 -20.00
CA GLN A 13 -7.05 -15.23 -18.80
C GLN A 13 -8.39 -14.60 -18.47
N PHE A 14 -9.13 -15.18 -17.53
CA PHE A 14 -10.25 -14.50 -16.89
C PHE A 14 -9.65 -13.35 -16.08
N SER A 15 -9.59 -12.16 -16.67
CA SER A 15 -9.49 -10.93 -15.91
C SER A 15 -10.74 -10.84 -15.04
N PHE A 16 -10.61 -11.13 -13.75
CA PHE A 16 -11.64 -10.82 -12.76
C PHE A 16 -11.80 -9.30 -12.76
N SER A 17 -12.80 -8.81 -13.50
CA SER A 17 -13.40 -7.51 -13.24
C SER A 17 -13.86 -7.53 -11.79
N GLN A 18 -13.22 -6.73 -10.92
CA GLN A 18 -13.68 -6.58 -9.55
C GLN A 18 -15.01 -5.82 -9.61
N ASN A 19 -16.10 -6.57 -9.52
CA ASN A 19 -17.45 -6.05 -9.53
C ASN A 19 -17.61 -5.13 -8.31
N THR A 20 -17.89 -3.85 -8.55
CA THR A 20 -18.08 -2.77 -7.56
C THR A 20 -19.40 -2.91 -6.79
N ASP A 21 -19.80 -4.13 -6.44
CA ASP A 21 -21.16 -4.45 -5.98
C ASP A 21 -21.50 -3.74 -4.67
N HIS A 22 -20.50 -3.46 -3.81
CA HIS A 22 -20.71 -2.82 -2.52
C HIS A 22 -20.56 -1.29 -2.54
N LEU A 23 -19.85 -0.72 -3.51
CA LEU A 23 -19.49 0.71 -3.51
C LEU A 23 -20.73 1.60 -3.39
N ASN A 24 -21.74 1.39 -4.23
CA ASN A 24 -22.99 2.16 -4.21
C ASN A 24 -23.74 2.03 -2.88
N SER A 25 -23.72 0.86 -2.25
CA SER A 25 -24.35 0.66 -0.93
C SER A 25 -23.60 1.42 0.16
N VAL A 26 -22.27 1.39 0.12
CA VAL A 26 -21.39 2.04 1.08
C VAL A 26 -21.47 3.56 0.96
N LEU A 27 -21.44 4.11 -0.26
CA LEU A 27 -21.58 5.55 -0.49
C LEU A 27 -22.90 6.10 0.05
N ARG A 28 -24.02 5.37 -0.15
CA ARG A 28 -25.33 5.74 0.43
C ARG A 28 -25.31 5.75 1.95
N GLN A 29 -24.69 4.75 2.59
CA GLN A 29 -24.54 4.69 4.05
C GLN A 29 -23.68 5.84 4.59
N LEU A 30 -22.64 6.24 3.85
CA LEU A 30 -21.78 7.37 4.18
C LEU A 30 -22.38 8.74 3.83
N LYS A 31 -23.50 8.77 3.08
CA LYS A 31 -24.09 9.97 2.47
C LYS A 31 -23.11 10.71 1.55
N LEU A 32 -22.29 9.96 0.83
CA LEU A 32 -21.36 10.47 -0.18
C LEU A 32 -21.89 10.21 -1.59
N LYS A 33 -21.53 11.09 -2.52
CA LYS A 33 -21.70 10.88 -3.95
C LYS A 33 -20.41 10.35 -4.55
N GLU A 34 -20.54 9.62 -5.65
CA GLU A 34 -19.41 9.12 -6.43
C GLU A 34 -18.48 10.25 -6.89
N SER A 35 -19.03 11.40 -7.27
CA SER A 35 -18.26 12.60 -7.66
C SER A 35 -17.43 13.23 -6.53
N GLN A 36 -17.53 12.73 -5.30
CA GLN A 36 -16.75 13.22 -4.16
C GLN A 36 -15.57 12.31 -3.83
N ILE A 37 -15.38 11.22 -4.57
CA ILE A 37 -14.34 10.23 -4.32
C ILE A 37 -13.45 10.08 -5.54
N ASP A 38 -12.22 9.64 -5.30
CA ASP A 38 -11.34 9.21 -6.36
C ASP A 38 -11.64 7.75 -6.70
N LEU A 39 -12.31 7.52 -7.82
CA LEU A 39 -12.70 6.17 -8.23
C LEU A 39 -11.53 5.31 -8.66
N GLU A 40 -10.46 5.90 -9.18
CA GLU A 40 -9.28 5.16 -9.64
C GLU A 40 -8.48 4.61 -8.45
N LEU A 41 -8.52 5.34 -7.33
CA LEU A 41 -7.86 4.95 -6.08
C LEU A 41 -8.79 4.19 -5.12
N PHE A 42 -10.06 3.99 -5.46
CA PHE A 42 -10.96 3.13 -4.70
C PHE A 42 -10.46 1.67 -4.73
N THR A 43 -10.44 1.01 -3.58
CA THR A 43 -10.09 -0.41 -3.51
C THR A 43 -10.98 -1.18 -2.54
N GLU A 44 -11.31 -2.41 -2.92
CA GLU A 44 -12.05 -3.38 -2.13
C GLU A 44 -11.29 -4.71 -2.10
N LYS A 45 -11.28 -5.38 -0.96
CA LYS A 45 -10.66 -6.70 -0.85
C LYS A 45 -11.34 -7.57 0.21
N VAL A 46 -11.77 -8.76 -0.21
CA VAL A 46 -12.25 -9.80 0.69
C VAL A 46 -11.12 -10.25 1.62
N LEU A 47 -11.41 -10.35 2.93
CA LEU A 47 -10.43 -10.80 3.90
C LEU A 47 -10.17 -12.30 3.73
N PRO A 48 -8.90 -12.74 3.56
CA PRO A 48 -8.61 -14.16 3.33
C PRO A 48 -8.89 -15.04 4.56
N TYR A 49 -8.94 -14.44 5.75
CA TYR A 49 -9.21 -15.12 7.02
C TYR A 49 -10.68 -14.99 7.48
N ASP A 50 -11.50 -14.23 6.77
CA ASP A 50 -12.93 -14.07 7.06
C ASP A 50 -13.67 -13.64 5.78
N LYS A 51 -14.00 -14.63 4.94
CA LYS A 51 -14.57 -14.37 3.61
C LYS A 51 -15.96 -13.72 3.62
N ALA A 52 -16.62 -13.69 4.79
CA ALA A 52 -17.88 -12.97 4.96
C ALA A 52 -17.67 -11.44 5.05
N LYS A 53 -16.42 -10.98 5.15
CA LYS A 53 -16.08 -9.57 5.29
C LYS A 53 -15.10 -9.10 4.22
N SER A 54 -15.22 -7.84 3.85
CA SER A 54 -14.27 -7.13 2.99
C SER A 54 -13.80 -5.85 3.65
N VAL A 55 -12.59 -5.43 3.31
CA VAL A 55 -12.09 -4.08 3.58
C VAL A 55 -12.35 -3.24 2.34
N LEU A 56 -12.83 -2.02 2.54
CA LEU A 56 -12.95 -1.01 1.50
C LEU A 56 -12.18 0.24 1.92
N VAL A 57 -11.54 0.88 0.95
CA VAL A 57 -10.89 2.17 1.12
C VAL A 57 -11.56 3.17 0.19
N ILE A 58 -12.23 4.17 0.77
CA ILE A 58 -12.83 5.27 0.01
C ILE A 58 -11.94 6.51 0.16
N PRO A 59 -11.17 6.88 -0.87
CA PRO A 59 -10.47 8.16 -0.93
C PRO A 59 -11.47 9.26 -1.30
N LYS A 60 -11.84 10.12 -0.36
CA LYS A 60 -12.79 11.22 -0.59
C LYS A 60 -12.03 12.53 -0.74
N TYR A 61 -12.29 13.32 -1.78
CA TYR A 61 -11.71 14.66 -1.89
C TYR A 61 -12.07 15.52 -0.67
N ALA A 62 -11.04 16.04 0.01
CA ALA A 62 -11.17 16.86 1.21
C ALA A 62 -11.59 18.30 0.86
N SER A 63 -11.15 18.78 -0.30
CA SER A 63 -11.42 20.10 -0.88
C SER A 63 -11.72 20.01 -2.38
N GLU A 64 -11.94 21.14 -3.02
CA GLU A 64 -11.93 21.21 -4.49
C GLU A 64 -10.58 20.74 -5.05
N VAL A 65 -10.64 20.04 -6.18
CA VAL A 65 -9.49 19.50 -6.90
C VAL A 65 -8.91 20.59 -7.79
N ALA A 66 -7.60 20.80 -7.72
CA ALA A 66 -6.86 21.61 -8.68
C ALA A 66 -6.15 20.69 -9.70
N GLU A 67 -5.74 21.25 -10.84
CA GLU A 67 -5.22 20.49 -11.99
C GLU A 67 -4.11 19.50 -11.62
N ASP A 68 -3.15 19.93 -10.79
CA ASP A 68 -2.01 19.10 -10.35
C ASP A 68 -1.96 18.91 -8.83
N TYR A 69 -3.09 19.12 -8.14
CA TYR A 69 -3.13 19.04 -6.69
C TYR A 69 -4.49 18.60 -6.15
N PHE A 70 -4.47 17.61 -5.27
CA PHE A 70 -5.63 17.26 -4.47
C PHE A 70 -5.25 16.65 -3.12
N VAL A 71 -6.20 16.72 -2.19
CA VAL A 71 -6.10 16.12 -0.85
C VAL A 71 -7.29 15.20 -0.64
N LEU A 72 -7.05 14.04 -0.05
CA LEU A 72 -8.03 13.00 0.20
C LEU A 72 -8.18 12.72 1.70
N ASP A 73 -9.41 12.69 2.17
CA ASP A 73 -9.80 12.01 3.41
C ASP A 73 -9.77 10.50 3.17
N ALA A 74 -9.23 9.74 4.12
CA ALA A 74 -9.21 8.28 4.07
C ALA A 74 -10.39 7.71 4.86
N TYR A 75 -11.32 7.02 4.18
CA TYR A 75 -12.30 6.17 4.85
C TYR A 75 -11.86 4.72 4.73
N ILE A 76 -11.45 4.13 5.86
CA ILE A 76 -11.12 2.72 5.95
C ILE A 76 -12.31 2.00 6.56
N LEU A 77 -12.88 1.06 5.83
CA LEU A 77 -14.14 0.41 6.16
C LEU A 77 -13.96 -1.09 6.23
N MET A 78 -14.74 -1.73 7.08
CA MET A 78 -15.00 -3.16 7.01
C MET A 78 -16.48 -3.39 6.83
N ILE A 79 -16.85 -4.19 5.83
CA ILE A 79 -18.25 -4.47 5.50
C ILE A 79 -18.59 -5.94 5.71
N ASP A 80 -19.89 -6.22 5.83
CA ASP A 80 -20.47 -7.54 5.66
C ASP A 80 -20.80 -7.77 4.18
N ASN A 81 -20.22 -8.80 3.58
CA ASN A 81 -20.33 -9.08 2.14
C ASN A 81 -21.73 -9.55 1.72
N THR A 82 -22.56 -10.01 2.65
CA THR A 82 -23.93 -10.48 2.33
C THR A 82 -24.89 -9.30 2.27
N THR A 83 -24.74 -8.36 3.19
CA THR A 83 -25.68 -7.25 3.39
C THR A 83 -25.16 -5.92 2.83
N GLY A 84 -23.87 -5.83 2.53
CA GLY A 84 -23.17 -4.59 2.17
C GLY A 84 -23.12 -3.56 3.29
N LYS A 85 -23.44 -3.94 4.53
CA LYS A 85 -23.46 -3.01 5.68
C LYS A 85 -22.04 -2.72 6.16
N ILE A 86 -21.78 -1.46 6.47
CA ILE A 86 -20.55 -1.04 7.17
C ILE A 86 -20.61 -1.55 8.61
N ILE A 87 -19.71 -2.47 8.97
CA ILE A 87 -19.57 -3.03 10.32
C ILE A 87 -18.64 -2.15 11.15
N TYR A 88 -17.51 -1.74 10.57
CA TYR A 88 -16.54 -0.87 11.21
C TYR A 88 -16.07 0.22 10.26
N LYS A 89 -15.76 1.38 10.82
CA LYS A 89 -15.31 2.56 10.09
C LYS A 89 -14.21 3.27 10.87
N PHE A 90 -13.18 3.66 10.14
CA PHE A 90 -12.18 4.64 10.55
C PHE A 90 -12.15 5.72 9.47
N MET A 91 -12.06 6.99 9.89
CA MET A 91 -11.93 8.12 8.97
C MET A 91 -10.78 9.00 9.45
N GLU A 92 -9.91 9.35 8.52
CA GLU A 92 -8.80 10.27 8.74
C GLU A 92 -8.90 11.43 7.74
N PRO A 93 -9.07 12.67 8.21
CA PRO A 93 -9.16 13.81 7.33
C PRO A 93 -7.78 14.16 6.77
N ASN A 94 -7.72 14.63 5.51
CA ASN A 94 -6.48 15.04 4.86
C ASN A 94 -5.35 13.99 4.95
N ALA A 95 -5.70 12.72 4.78
CA ALA A 95 -4.78 11.59 4.96
C ALA A 95 -3.73 11.50 3.86
N TRP A 96 -4.11 11.83 2.62
CA TRP A 96 -3.25 11.68 1.43
C TRP A 96 -3.28 12.93 0.57
N THR A 97 -2.10 13.38 0.13
CA THR A 97 -1.93 14.54 -0.73
C THR A 97 -1.25 14.08 -2.01
N SER A 98 -1.77 14.49 -3.16
CA SER A 98 -1.13 14.28 -4.46
C SER A 98 -0.69 15.63 -5.02
N ASP A 99 0.60 15.78 -5.33
CA ASP A 99 1.20 16.99 -5.88
C ASP A 99 2.36 16.65 -6.86
N ALA A 100 3.50 17.36 -6.77
CA ALA A 100 4.74 17.00 -7.47
C ALA A 100 5.19 15.53 -7.24
N VAL A 101 4.86 14.94 -6.09
CA VAL A 101 4.94 13.49 -5.89
C VAL A 101 3.53 12.93 -5.93
N ILE A 102 3.10 12.52 -7.12
CA ILE A 102 1.74 12.07 -7.37
C ILE A 102 1.42 10.80 -6.58
N LEU A 103 0.21 10.76 -6.01
CA LEU A 103 -0.39 9.56 -5.49
C LEU A 103 -0.79 8.65 -6.67
N THR A 104 -0.36 7.39 -6.64
CA THR A 104 -0.47 6.49 -7.79
C THR A 104 -1.30 5.24 -7.55
N ASP A 105 -1.37 4.77 -6.31
CA ASP A 105 -2.12 3.55 -5.97
C ASP A 105 -2.45 3.54 -4.48
N ILE A 106 -3.62 2.99 -4.18
CA ILE A 106 -4.03 2.59 -2.84
C ILE A 106 -4.46 1.13 -2.90
N SER A 107 -3.86 0.30 -2.05
CA SER A 107 -4.11 -1.14 -2.06
C SER A 107 -4.24 -1.73 -0.66
N ILE A 108 -5.03 -2.80 -0.54
CA ILE A 108 -5.25 -3.50 0.73
C ILE A 108 -4.25 -4.66 0.86
N ASP A 109 -3.39 -4.58 1.87
CA ASP A 109 -2.44 -5.61 2.26
C ASP A 109 -3.11 -6.58 3.26
N THR A 110 -3.15 -7.86 2.91
CA THR A 110 -3.73 -8.92 3.75
C THR A 110 -2.68 -9.90 4.24
N GLY A 111 -1.44 -9.42 4.43
CA GLY A 111 -0.32 -10.17 5.00
C GLY A 111 -0.67 -10.88 6.32
N LEU A 112 0.22 -11.77 6.75
CA LEU A 112 0.03 -12.57 7.96
C LEU A 112 0.37 -11.77 9.24
N TYR A 113 -0.26 -10.61 9.43
CA TYR A 113 -0.08 -9.75 10.60
C TYR A 113 -0.84 -10.27 11.83
N LEU A 114 -0.55 -11.49 12.29
CA LEU A 114 -1.11 -12.04 13.51
C LEU A 114 -0.41 -11.42 14.73
N LEU A 115 -0.98 -10.34 15.26
CA LEU A 115 -0.31 -9.53 16.29
C LEU A 115 -0.45 -10.13 17.69
N ASN A 116 -1.42 -11.00 17.93
CA ASN A 116 -1.50 -11.88 19.09
C ASN A 116 -2.44 -13.05 18.80
N LYS A 117 -2.79 -13.86 19.81
CA LYS A 117 -3.61 -15.07 19.64
C LYS A 117 -4.98 -14.84 18.98
N SER A 118 -5.55 -13.65 19.09
CA SER A 118 -6.90 -13.33 18.60
C SER A 118 -6.97 -12.10 17.71
N THR A 119 -5.90 -11.31 17.61
CA THR A 119 -5.87 -10.06 16.86
C THR A 119 -5.02 -10.21 15.62
N ARG A 120 -5.66 -10.07 14.46
CA ARG A 120 -4.98 -9.98 13.18
C ARG A 120 -5.22 -8.60 12.58
N ALA A 121 -4.15 -7.97 12.10
CA ALA A 121 -4.23 -6.73 11.34
C ALA A 121 -4.39 -6.99 9.84
N PHE A 122 -4.91 -5.99 9.15
CA PHE A 122 -4.76 -5.79 7.72
C PHE A 122 -4.05 -4.46 7.48
N GLY A 123 -3.43 -4.30 6.33
CA GLY A 123 -2.71 -3.09 5.95
C GLY A 123 -3.37 -2.33 4.82
N ILE A 124 -3.13 -1.03 4.78
CA ILE A 124 -3.38 -0.16 3.62
C ILE A 124 -2.02 0.32 3.14
N ARG A 125 -1.72 0.05 1.87
CA ARG A 125 -0.54 0.55 1.17
C ARG A 125 -0.92 1.73 0.31
N VAL A 126 -0.08 2.75 0.32
CA VAL A 126 -0.26 3.97 -0.48
C VAL A 126 1.05 4.24 -1.19
N ASN A 127 1.00 4.40 -2.51
CA ASN A 127 2.18 4.51 -3.35
C ASN A 127 2.25 5.87 -4.03
N TYR A 128 3.42 6.48 -3.99
CA TYR A 128 3.71 7.78 -4.56
C TYR A 128 4.87 7.68 -5.55
N ARG A 129 4.88 8.53 -6.58
CA ARG A 129 6.05 8.73 -7.44
C ARG A 129 6.06 10.14 -8.02
N ASN A 130 7.22 10.65 -8.40
CA ASN A 130 7.29 11.82 -9.28
C ASN A 130 7.50 11.39 -10.74
N GLN A 131 7.55 12.36 -11.64
CA GLN A 131 7.82 12.14 -13.07
C GLN A 131 9.18 12.70 -13.52
N SER A 132 10.03 13.10 -12.58
CA SER A 132 11.32 13.70 -12.87
C SER A 132 12.30 12.62 -13.32
N HIS A 133 12.78 12.73 -14.55
CA HIS A 133 13.87 11.88 -15.05
C HIS A 133 15.22 12.17 -14.41
N PRO A 134 15.66 13.44 -14.23
CA PRO A 134 16.92 13.71 -13.55
C PRO A 134 16.83 13.42 -12.05
N ASN A 135 15.67 13.63 -11.41
CA ASN A 135 15.53 13.47 -9.96
C ASN A 135 14.37 12.52 -9.61
N PRO A 136 14.43 11.24 -10.02
CA PRO A 136 13.33 10.31 -9.84
C PRO A 136 13.12 10.00 -8.36
N TYR A 137 11.87 9.90 -7.96
CA TYR A 137 11.48 9.57 -6.59
C TYR A 137 10.22 8.71 -6.58
N SER A 138 10.18 7.73 -5.67
CA SER A 138 8.95 7.00 -5.34
C SER A 138 8.96 6.50 -3.91
N GLU A 139 7.78 6.35 -3.32
CA GLU A 139 7.62 5.86 -1.95
C GLU A 139 6.40 4.92 -1.85
N SER A 140 6.50 3.89 -1.02
CA SER A 140 5.38 3.08 -0.57
C SER A 140 5.28 3.14 0.94
N ILE A 141 4.14 3.59 1.46
CA ILE A 141 3.86 3.66 2.89
C ILE A 141 2.83 2.59 3.28
N LEU A 142 2.96 2.06 4.49
CA LEU A 142 2.06 1.05 5.06
C LEU A 142 1.47 1.56 6.38
N SER A 143 0.15 1.48 6.47
CA SER A 143 -0.59 1.62 7.72
C SER A 143 -1.25 0.29 8.07
N LEU A 144 -1.20 -0.14 9.34
CA LEU A 144 -1.85 -1.38 9.82
C LEU A 144 -3.04 -1.02 10.71
N TYR A 145 -4.14 -1.75 10.55
CA TYR A 145 -5.38 -1.55 11.28
C TYR A 145 -5.84 -2.83 11.98
N ILE A 146 -6.42 -2.67 13.16
CA ILE A 146 -7.07 -3.76 13.91
C ILE A 146 -8.49 -3.39 14.30
N ILE A 147 -9.31 -4.42 14.53
CA ILE A 147 -10.53 -4.29 15.31
C ILE A 147 -10.18 -4.57 16.77
N ASN A 148 -10.38 -3.58 17.64
CA ASN A 148 -10.19 -3.74 19.08
C ASN A 148 -11.41 -3.16 19.80
N LYS A 149 -12.05 -3.97 20.65
CA LYS A 149 -13.29 -3.60 21.38
C LYS A 149 -14.35 -2.99 20.44
N ASN A 150 -14.58 -3.63 19.29
CA ASN A 150 -15.53 -3.20 18.26
C ASN A 150 -15.23 -1.84 17.60
N VAL A 151 -13.97 -1.38 17.68
CA VAL A 151 -13.52 -0.15 17.01
C VAL A 151 -12.38 -0.50 16.06
N LEU A 152 -12.49 -0.05 14.81
CA LEU A 152 -11.40 -0.07 13.84
C LEU A 152 -10.44 1.06 14.15
N LYS A 153 -9.16 0.73 14.36
CA LYS A 153 -8.13 1.73 14.67
C LYS A 153 -6.79 1.39 14.02
N PRO A 154 -6.01 2.41 13.62
CA PRO A 154 -4.64 2.21 13.18
C PRO A 154 -3.76 1.82 14.37
N VAL A 155 -2.79 0.96 14.11
CA VAL A 155 -1.74 0.54 15.06
C VAL A 155 -0.35 0.65 14.47
N LEU A 156 -0.21 0.83 13.15
CA LEU A 156 0.99 1.34 12.50
C LEU A 156 0.50 2.40 11.52
N HIS A 157 1.16 3.56 11.46
CA HIS A 157 0.67 4.69 10.67
C HIS A 157 1.79 5.23 9.80
N ASN A 158 1.52 5.29 8.48
CA ASN A 158 2.37 5.87 7.44
C ASN A 158 3.85 5.45 7.55
N TYR A 159 4.08 4.14 7.76
CA TYR A 159 5.42 3.61 7.84
C TYR A 159 5.99 3.34 6.45
N THR A 160 7.08 4.00 6.08
CA THR A 160 7.75 3.79 4.79
C THR A 160 8.30 2.37 4.69
N ILE A 161 7.76 1.59 3.75
CA ILE A 161 8.18 0.20 3.49
C ILE A 161 9.00 0.06 2.21
N SER A 162 8.93 1.03 1.31
CA SER A 162 9.82 1.12 0.16
C SER A 162 10.03 2.57 -0.20
N GLN A 163 11.23 2.91 -0.64
CA GLN A 163 11.55 4.24 -1.14
C GLN A 163 12.65 4.12 -2.20
N TYR A 164 12.55 4.92 -3.24
CA TYR A 164 13.57 5.10 -4.26
C TYR A 164 13.80 6.59 -4.46
N GLY A 165 15.07 6.98 -4.57
CA GLY A 165 15.47 8.34 -4.92
C GLY A 165 16.76 8.32 -5.73
N GLY A 166 16.92 9.26 -6.65
CA GLY A 166 18.18 9.42 -7.36
C GLY A 166 18.35 10.80 -7.97
N GLU A 167 19.57 11.04 -8.42
CA GLU A 167 19.99 12.24 -9.13
C GLU A 167 20.85 11.81 -10.32
N TRP A 168 20.46 12.24 -11.53
CA TRP A 168 21.03 11.82 -12.79
C TRP A 168 21.20 13.01 -13.72
N ASP A 169 22.27 12.97 -14.52
CA ASP A 169 22.51 13.89 -15.63
C ASP A 169 21.61 13.64 -16.85
N THR A 170 20.67 12.70 -16.75
CA THR A 170 19.78 12.17 -17.82
C THR A 170 20.46 11.37 -18.92
N ASN A 171 21.77 11.08 -18.80
CA ASN A 171 22.54 10.27 -19.74
C ASN A 171 23.20 9.05 -19.07
N CYS A 172 24.10 9.27 -18.10
CA CYS A 172 24.83 8.21 -17.40
C CYS A 172 25.28 8.59 -15.99
N ASP A 173 25.85 9.79 -15.81
CA ASP A 173 26.41 10.19 -14.52
C ASP A 173 25.29 10.39 -13.51
N GLY A 174 25.39 9.72 -12.36
CA GLY A 174 24.36 9.86 -11.34
C GLY A 174 24.47 8.84 -10.22
N GLU A 175 23.59 9.00 -9.25
CA GLU A 175 23.46 8.08 -8.12
C GLU A 175 22.02 7.87 -7.71
N SER A 176 21.75 6.72 -7.11
CA SER A 176 20.43 6.41 -6.57
C SER A 176 20.54 5.56 -5.32
N GLU A 177 19.53 5.64 -4.49
CA GLU A 177 19.29 4.76 -3.35
C GLU A 177 17.89 4.17 -3.44
N GLU A 178 17.80 2.87 -3.18
CA GLU A 178 16.55 2.14 -3.07
C GLU A 178 16.51 1.40 -1.74
N SER A 179 15.46 1.60 -0.94
CA SER A 179 15.22 0.86 0.29
C SER A 179 13.94 0.03 0.14
N ASN A 180 13.98 -1.23 0.56
CA ASN A 180 12.82 -2.12 0.58
C ASN A 180 12.76 -2.89 1.89
N SER A 181 11.64 -2.81 2.58
CA SER A 181 11.41 -3.38 3.90
C SER A 181 10.45 -4.57 3.85
N ALA A 182 10.81 -5.64 4.54
CA ALA A 182 9.93 -6.75 4.87
C ALA A 182 9.59 -6.72 6.37
N ILE A 183 8.33 -6.99 6.71
CA ILE A 183 7.84 -7.03 8.09
C ILE A 183 7.59 -8.48 8.50
N ASP A 184 8.29 -8.91 9.54
CA ASP A 184 8.10 -10.19 10.21
C ASP A 184 7.44 -9.99 11.58
N ILE A 185 6.65 -10.98 12.01
CA ILE A 185 6.04 -10.99 13.36
C ILE A 185 7.02 -11.66 14.35
N ASP A 186 7.42 -10.93 15.38
CA ASP A 186 8.29 -11.44 16.44
C ASP A 186 7.52 -12.42 17.36
N LYS A 187 8.26 -13.37 17.93
CA LYS A 187 7.77 -14.25 19.00
C LYS A 187 7.64 -13.50 20.32
N LEU A 188 8.46 -12.46 20.53
CA LEU A 188 8.39 -11.61 21.71
C LEU A 188 7.24 -10.60 21.58
N GLN A 189 6.62 -10.31 22.71
CA GLN A 189 5.49 -9.39 22.79
C GLN A 189 5.80 -8.21 23.71
N THR A 190 5.20 -7.06 23.41
CA THR A 190 5.14 -5.89 24.28
C THR A 190 3.69 -5.44 24.34
N ASN A 191 3.18 -5.18 25.54
CA ASN A 191 1.76 -4.83 25.75
C ASN A 191 0.76 -5.82 25.09
N ASN A 192 1.04 -7.13 25.20
CA ASN A 192 0.24 -8.23 24.64
C ASN A 192 0.14 -8.27 23.10
N PHE A 193 1.02 -7.54 22.41
CA PHE A 193 1.15 -7.56 20.96
C PHE A 193 2.57 -8.00 20.58
N SER A 194 2.68 -8.92 19.63
CA SER A 194 3.94 -9.29 19.01
C SER A 194 4.61 -8.05 18.43
N ASN A 195 5.92 -7.95 18.66
CA ASN A 195 6.72 -6.89 18.07
C ASN A 195 6.82 -7.11 16.56
N LEU A 196 7.04 -6.03 15.81
CA LEU A 196 7.30 -6.12 14.38
C LEU A 196 8.80 -6.04 14.15
N ILE A 197 9.37 -7.02 13.44
CA ILE A 197 10.76 -6.96 12.98
C ILE A 197 10.73 -6.44 11.55
N VAL A 198 11.37 -5.30 11.31
CA VAL A 198 11.46 -4.72 9.98
C VAL A 198 12.87 -4.95 9.46
N LYS A 199 12.98 -5.69 8.36
CA LYS A 199 14.25 -5.95 7.67
C LYS A 199 14.29 -5.12 6.41
N THR A 200 15.22 -4.18 6.33
CA THR A 200 15.34 -3.25 5.22
C THR A 200 16.59 -3.58 4.41
N LYS A 201 16.41 -3.84 3.12
CA LYS A 201 17.51 -3.95 2.16
C LYS A 201 17.68 -2.59 1.48
N ILE A 202 18.89 -2.06 1.51
CA ILE A 202 19.26 -0.78 0.89
C ILE A 202 20.23 -1.08 -0.25
N LEU A 203 19.90 -0.63 -1.46
CA LEU A 203 20.72 -0.72 -2.66
C LEU A 203 21.12 0.69 -3.08
N GLN A 204 22.42 0.97 -3.05
CA GLN A 204 22.99 2.20 -3.58
C GLN A 204 23.62 1.91 -4.94
N THR A 205 23.36 2.77 -5.92
CA THR A 205 23.98 2.71 -7.25
C THR A 205 24.69 4.02 -7.52
N LYS A 206 25.92 3.94 -8.03
CA LYS A 206 26.66 5.09 -8.57
C LYS A 206 27.12 4.77 -9.98
N SER A 207 26.78 5.61 -10.93
CA SER A 207 27.14 5.43 -12.34
C SER A 207 28.03 6.57 -12.79
N ALA A 208 29.00 6.25 -13.64
CA ALA A 208 29.84 7.24 -14.28
C ALA A 208 30.19 6.85 -15.71
N PHE A 209 30.19 7.82 -16.63
CA PHE A 209 30.61 7.59 -18.01
C PHE A 209 32.13 7.50 -18.09
N LYS A 210 32.65 6.33 -18.50
CA LYS A 210 34.10 6.07 -18.59
C LYS A 210 34.41 5.18 -19.78
N ASN A 211 35.44 5.54 -20.54
CA ASN A 211 35.91 4.79 -21.71
C ASN A 211 34.82 4.51 -22.76
N GLY A 212 33.86 5.42 -22.93
CA GLY A 212 32.78 5.26 -23.90
C GLY A 212 31.60 4.41 -23.41
N ASP A 213 31.60 3.98 -22.15
CA ASP A 213 30.55 3.15 -21.57
C ASP A 213 30.07 3.71 -20.21
N CYS A 214 28.86 3.35 -19.81
CA CYS A 214 28.31 3.73 -18.51
C CYS A 214 28.63 2.68 -17.46
N ILE A 215 29.57 2.98 -16.56
CA ILE A 215 30.03 2.03 -15.55
C ILE A 215 29.30 2.27 -14.23
N SER A 216 28.44 1.33 -13.86
CA SER A 216 27.71 1.35 -12.58
C SER A 216 28.37 0.50 -11.50
N LYS A 217 28.43 1.03 -10.29
CA LYS A 217 28.80 0.30 -9.07
C LYS A 217 27.60 0.21 -8.14
N LYS A 218 27.37 -0.97 -7.57
CA LYS A 218 26.27 -1.24 -6.65
C LYS A 218 26.81 -1.65 -5.29
N THR A 219 26.23 -1.08 -4.23
CA THR A 219 26.49 -1.44 -2.84
C THR A 219 25.18 -1.86 -2.19
N ILE A 220 25.21 -2.97 -1.44
CA ILE A 220 24.03 -3.48 -0.74
C ILE A 220 24.31 -3.47 0.76
N LYS A 221 23.37 -2.94 1.53
CA LYS A 221 23.34 -2.99 2.99
C LYS A 221 22.00 -3.60 3.43
N THR A 222 22.02 -4.27 4.58
CA THR A 222 20.81 -4.71 5.26
C THR A 222 20.76 -4.10 6.65
N GLU A 223 19.61 -3.60 7.03
CA GLU A 223 19.31 -3.08 8.34
C GLU A 223 18.15 -3.86 8.96
N THR A 224 18.10 -3.90 10.29
CA THR A 224 16.99 -4.51 11.01
C THR A 224 16.60 -3.62 12.16
N SER A 225 15.34 -3.23 12.20
CA SER A 225 14.74 -2.51 13.31
C SER A 225 13.62 -3.34 13.92
N LYS A 226 13.22 -2.96 15.13
CA LYS A 226 12.13 -3.61 15.85
C LYS A 226 11.17 -2.53 16.31
N LEU A 227 9.91 -2.64 15.91
CA LEU A 227 8.84 -1.77 16.36
C LEU A 227 8.11 -2.44 17.53
N LEU A 228 7.98 -1.71 18.63
CA LEU A 228 7.35 -2.17 19.85
C LEU A 228 5.96 -1.55 19.96
N PHE A 229 4.97 -2.35 20.38
CA PHE A 229 3.63 -1.83 20.60
C PHE A 229 3.57 -1.07 21.93
N ASN A 230 3.36 0.25 21.90
CA ASN A 230 3.35 1.10 23.10
C ASN A 230 2.00 1.09 23.85
N GLY A 231 1.06 0.24 23.46
CA GLY A 231 -0.32 0.20 23.96
C GLY A 231 -1.33 0.92 23.06
N LYS A 232 -0.85 1.77 22.14
CA LYS A 232 -1.66 2.46 21.13
C LYS A 232 -1.24 2.08 19.71
N GLU A 233 0.06 2.13 19.43
CA GLU A 233 0.64 1.94 18.11
C GLU A 233 2.06 1.35 18.21
N TYR A 234 2.58 0.90 17.08
CA TYR A 234 3.96 0.46 16.90
C TYR A 234 4.87 1.68 16.67
N LYS A 235 5.98 1.74 17.41
CA LYS A 235 7.05 2.74 17.30
C LYS A 235 8.41 2.07 17.41
#